data_AF-A0A817H4A4-F1
#
_entry.id   AF-A0A817H4A4-F1
#
_cell.length_a   1.000
_cell.length_b   1.000
_cell.length_c   1.000
_cell.angle_alpha   90.00
_cell.angle_beta   90.00
_cell.angle_gamma   90.00
#
_symmetry.space_group_name_H-M   'P 1'
#
loop_
_entity.id
_entity.type
_entity.pdbx_description
1 polymer ?
#
loop_
_entity_poly.entity_id
_entity_poly.type
_entity_poly.pdbx_seq_one_letter_code
_entity_poly.pdbx_strand_id
1 'polypeptide(L)' 'MFMTRSEYDRGVNTFSPEGRLFQVEYAIEAIKFGTTAIGIMTQEGVVLATEKRITSVLIEPRSIEKIVEVDTQLVIV' A
#
# COMPACT_ATOMS: atom_id res chain seq x y z
N MET A 1 7.29 3.94 -35.73
CA MET A 1 8.14 3.07 -34.91
C MET A 1 7.42 2.87 -33.59
N PHE A 2 6.74 1.73 -33.39
CA PHE A 2 6.06 1.46 -32.12
C PHE A 2 7.14 1.02 -31.12
N MET A 3 7.50 1.92 -30.20
CA MET A 3 8.40 1.60 -29.09
C MET A 3 7.74 0.51 -28.23
N THR A 4 8.54 -0.48 -27.81
CA THR A 4 8.03 -1.59 -27.01
C THR A 4 7.69 -1.10 -25.60
N ARG A 5 6.69 -1.71 -24.96
CA ARG A 5 6.24 -1.40 -23.58
C ARG A 5 7.40 -1.30 -22.57
N SER A 6 8.49 -2.02 -22.81
CA SER A 6 9.69 -2.04 -21.98
C SER A 6 10.51 -0.75 -21.96
N GLU A 7 10.39 0.15 -22.94
CA GLU A 7 11.16 1.41 -22.91
C GLU A 7 10.56 2.45 -21.95
N TYR A 8 9.23 2.47 -21.82
CA TYR A 8 8.51 3.41 -20.94
C TYR A 8 8.51 2.99 -19.47
N ASP A 9 8.77 1.72 -19.19
CA ASP A 9 8.90 1.16 -17.84
C ASP A 9 10.21 1.61 -17.16
N ARG A 10 11.31 1.72 -17.92
CA ARG A 10 12.65 1.93 -17.34
C ARG A 10 12.84 3.27 -16.62
N GLY A 11 12.09 4.30 -16.99
CA GLY A 11 12.18 5.62 -16.36
C GLY A 11 11.14 5.79 -15.26
N VAL A 12 11.58 6.26 -14.08
CA VAL A 12 10.71 6.41 -12.90
C VAL A 12 9.54 7.37 -13.12
N ASN A 13 9.73 8.39 -13.97
CA ASN A 13 8.75 9.44 -14.26
C ASN A 13 8.43 9.52 -15.77
N THR A 14 8.58 8.41 -16.51
CA THR A 14 8.33 8.38 -17.96
C THR A 14 6.88 8.00 -18.24
N PHE A 15 6.18 8.86 -18.99
CA PHE A 15 4.82 8.58 -19.46
C PHE A 15 4.86 7.65 -20.68
N SER A 16 3.97 6.65 -20.70
CA SER A 16 3.69 5.85 -21.89
C SER A 16 3.00 6.70 -22.98
N PRO A 17 2.95 6.24 -24.25
CA PRO A 17 2.22 6.93 -25.31
C PRO A 17 0.74 7.16 -25.00
N GLU A 18 0.16 6.32 -24.13
CA GLU A 18 -1.22 6.41 -23.65
C GLU A 18 -1.36 7.30 -22.40
N GLY A 19 -0.29 7.97 -21.96
CA GLY A 19 -0.28 8.86 -20.80
C GLY A 19 -0.22 8.14 -19.45
N ARG A 20 0.23 6.88 -19.41
CA ARG A 20 0.27 6.06 -18.19
C ARG A 20 1.64 6.10 -17.54
N LEU A 21 1.69 6.00 -16.21
CA LEU A 21 2.90 5.80 -15.43
C LEU A 21 2.99 4.35 -14.98
N PHE A 22 3.72 3.52 -15.71
CA PHE A 22 3.81 2.09 -15.40
C PHE A 22 4.37 1.81 -14.01
N GLN A 23 5.28 2.65 -13.49
CA GLN A 23 5.80 2.51 -12.13
C GLN A 23 4.72 2.64 -11.04
N VAL A 24 3.73 3.53 -11.24
CA VAL A 24 2.59 3.66 -10.31
C VAL A 24 1.71 2.43 -10.37
N GLU A 25 1.50 1.88 -11.57
CA GLU A 25 0.70 0.66 -11.74
C GLU A 25 1.38 -0.55 -11.12
N TYR A 26 2.70 -0.68 -11.24
CA TYR A 26 3.44 -1.73 -10.56
C TYR A 26 3.39 -1.59 -9.04
N ALA A 27 3.44 -0.36 -8.52
CA ALA A 27 3.23 -0.13 -7.08
C ALA A 27 1.83 -0.57 -6.64
N ILE A 28 0.79 -0.30 -7.44
CA ILE A 28 -0.58 -0.77 -7.16
C ILE A 28 -0.66 -2.30 -7.18
N GLU A 29 -0.01 -2.98 -8.14
CA GLU A 29 0.07 -4.44 -8.14
C GLU A 29 0.83 -4.98 -6.92
N ALA A 30 1.89 -4.30 -6.49
CA ALA A 30 2.65 -4.66 -5.29
C ALA A 30 1.82 -4.57 -4.01
N ILE A 31 0.89 -3.61 -3.91
CA ILE A 31 -0.03 -3.46 -2.76
C ILE A 31 -0.86 -4.73 -2.55
N LYS A 32 -1.19 -5.48 -3.61
CA LYS A 32 -1.98 -6.73 -3.50
C LYS A 32 -1.27 -7.85 -2.74
N PHE A 33 0.05 -7.77 -2.58
CA PHE A 33 0.82 -8.73 -1.77
C PHE A 33 0.92 -8.32 -0.29
N GLY A 34 0.40 -7.14 0.07
CA GLY A 34 0.30 -6.68 1.45
C GLY A 34 -0.74 -7.44 2.27
N THR A 35 -0.70 -7.26 3.59
CA THR A 35 -1.75 -7.75 4.50
C THR A 35 -2.99 -6.89 4.39
N THR A 36 -4.17 -7.48 4.60
CA THR A 36 -5.44 -6.76 4.49
C THR A 36 -5.58 -5.69 5.57
N ALA A 37 -6.01 -4.49 5.17
CA ALA A 37 -6.40 -3.39 6.03
C ALA A 37 -7.82 -2.92 5.67
N ILE A 38 -8.62 -2.55 6.67
CA ILE A 38 -10.02 -2.14 6.53
C ILE A 38 -10.26 -0.91 7.42
N GLY A 39 -10.97 0.07 6.89
CA GLY A 39 -11.51 1.20 7.63
C GLY A 39 -13.03 1.24 7.53
N ILE A 40 -13.71 1.46 8.65
CA ILE A 40 -15.17 1.62 8.72
C ILE A 40 -15.47 3.00 9.31
N MET A 41 -16.26 3.78 8.60
CA MET A 41 -16.79 5.06 9.08
C MET A 41 -18.22 4.85 9.59
N THR A 42 -18.52 5.40 10.76
CA THR A 42 -19.87 5.49 11.33
C THR A 42 -20.20 6.96 11.62
N GLN A 43 -21.42 7.23 12.10
CA GLN A 43 -21.80 8.58 12.54
C GLN A 43 -21.03 9.04 13.79
N GLU A 44 -20.47 8.09 14.56
CA GLU A 44 -19.78 8.36 15.83
C GLU A 44 -18.26 8.47 15.66
N GLY A 45 -17.70 7.93 14.56
CA GLY A 45 -16.26 7.98 14.32
C GLY A 45 -15.78 7.00 13.26
N VAL A 46 -14.48 6.66 13.34
CA VAL A 46 -13.82 5.76 12.40
C VAL A 46 -13.13 4.63 13.16
N VAL A 47 -13.26 3.41 12.66
CA VAL A 47 -12.56 2.23 13.15
C VAL A 47 -11.62 1.74 12.06
N LEU A 48 -10.35 1.55 12.41
CA LEU A 48 -9.33 0.98 11.53
C LEU A 48 -8.91 -0.39 12.05
N ALA A 49 -8.78 -1.36 11.16
CA ALA A 49 -8.37 -2.73 11.47
C ALA A 49 -7.41 -3.25 10.39
N THR A 50 -6.43 -4.07 10.79
CA THR A 50 -5.47 -4.69 9.88
C THR A 50 -5.11 -6.09 10.34
N GLU A 51 -4.88 -6.98 9.38
CA GLU A 51 -4.32 -8.31 9.65
C GLU A 51 -2.86 -8.16 10.11
N LYS A 52 -2.55 -8.72 11.28
CA LYS A 52 -1.16 -8.94 11.73
C LYS A 52 -0.80 -10.41 11.49
N ARG A 53 -0.06 -10.67 10.41
CA ARG A 53 0.39 -12.02 10.07
C ARG A 53 1.70 -12.34 10.80
N ILE A 54 1.63 -13.25 11.77
CA ILE A 54 2.80 -13.73 12.53
C ILE A 54 3.29 -15.02 11.87
N THR A 55 4.47 -14.98 11.26
CA THR A 55 5.02 -16.10 10.48
C THR A 55 5.86 -17.07 11.31
N SER A 56 6.25 -16.68 12.53
CA SER A 56 7.06 -17.49 13.43
C SER A 56 6.69 -17.22 14.88
N VAL A 57 6.71 -18.27 15.70
CA VAL A 57 6.49 -18.19 17.16
C VAL A 57 7.58 -17.42 17.90
N LEU A 58 8.70 -17.13 17.24
CA LEU A 58 9.80 -16.35 17.81
C LEU A 58 9.57 -14.83 17.71
N ILE A 59 8.57 -14.40 16.95
CA ILE A 59 8.27 -12.98 16.78
C ILE A 59 7.42 -12.51 17.95
N GLU A 60 7.88 -11.46 18.64
CA GLU A 60 7.08 -10.74 19.65
C GLU A 60 5.90 -10.03 18.95
N PRO A 61 4.64 -10.47 19.14
CA PRO A 61 3.50 -9.93 18.40
C PRO A 61 3.28 -8.43 18.58
N ARG A 62 3.66 -7.90 19.75
CA ARG A 62 3.52 -6.48 20.07
C ARG A 62 4.50 -5.59 19.30
N SER A 63 5.61 -6.14 18.81
CA SER A 63 6.60 -5.38 18.03
C SER A 63 6.16 -5.08 16.59
N ILE A 64 5.15 -5.80 16.08
CA ILE A 64 4.56 -5.53 14.77
C ILE A 64 3.54 -4.39 14.91
N GLU A 65 3.96 -3.17 14.61
CA GLU A 65 3.08 -2.01 14.50
C GLU A 65 2.60 -1.84 13.06
N LYS A 66 1.27 -1.83 12.91
CA LYS A 66 0.57 -1.70 11.61
C LYS A 66 -0.47 -0.58 11.64
N ILE A 67 -0.72 0.01 12.81
CA ILE A 67 -1.55 1.19 12.97
C ILE A 67 -0.68 2.15 13.76
N VAL A 68 -0.44 3.33 13.20
CA VAL A 68 0.46 4.34 13.77
C VAL A 68 -0.33 5.59 14.07
N GLU A 69 -0.17 6.12 15.27
CA GLU A 69 -0.71 7.42 15.66
C GLU A 69 0.14 8.53 15.03
N VAL A 70 -0.51 9.39 14.24
CA VAL A 70 0.12 10.58 13.66
C VAL A 70 -0.12 11.79 14.57
N ASP A 71 -1.32 11.87 15.14
CA ASP A 71 -1.75 12.87 16.12
C ASP A 71 -2.90 12.29 16.96
N THR A 72 -3.28 12.97 18.04
CA THR A 72 -4.32 12.53 19.00
C THR A 72 -5.67 12.21 18.33
N GLN A 73 -5.96 12.79 17.17
CA GLN A 73 -7.19 12.55 16.39
C GLN A 73 -6.94 11.88 15.04
N LEU A 74 -5.71 11.46 14.74
CA LEU A 74 -5.32 10.93 13.43
C LEU A 74 -4.45 9.68 13.56
N VAL A 75 -4.91 8.60 12.96
CA VAL A 75 -4.22 7.31 12.88
C VAL A 75 -4.15 6.83 11.43
N ILE A 76 -3.06 6.14 11.07
CA ILE A 76 -2.83 5.55 9.74
C ILE A 76 -2.58 4.05 9.85
N VAL A 77 -2.90 3.31 8.79
CA VAL A 77 -2.65 1.87 8.63
C VAL A 77 -1.65 1.61 7.51
#